data_AF-A0A380DQE2-F1
#
_entry.id   AF-A0A380DQE2-F1
#
_cell.length_a   1.000
_cell.length_b   1.000
_cell.length_c   1.000
_cell.angle_alpha   90.00
_cell.angle_beta   90.00
_cell.angle_gamma   90.00
#
_symmetry.space_group_name_H-M   'P 1'
#
loop_
_entity.id
_entity.type
_entity.pdbx_description
1 polymer ?
#
loop_
_entity_poly.entity_id
_entity_poly.type
_entity_poly.pdbx_seq_one_letter_code
_entity_poly.pdbx_strand_id
1 'polypeptide(L)'
;MKKIFMMVHELDVNKGGMTSSMFNRSKEFFDADIPADIVTFDYKGNYDEIIKALKKQGKMDRRTKMYNVFEYFKQISNNKHFKSNKLLYKHISERLKNTIEIEESKGIFKIF
;
A
#
# COMPACT_ATOMS: atom_id res chain seq x y z
N MET A 1 -22.91 16.29 4.89
CA MET A 1 -22.42 15.11 5.63
C MET A 1 -20.97 15.37 6.05
N LYS A 2 -20.60 15.16 7.31
CA LYS A 2 -19.25 15.49 7.82
C LYS A 2 -18.28 14.34 7.58
N LYS A 3 -16.99 14.65 7.39
CA LYS A 3 -15.89 13.67 7.29
C LYS A 3 -14.67 14.23 8.01
N ILE A 4 -13.99 13.39 8.79
CA ILE A 4 -12.84 13.76 9.63
C ILE A 4 -11.57 13.14 9.04
N PHE A 5 -10.48 13.93 9.06
CA PHE A 5 -9.14 13.50 8.70
C PHE A 5 -8.21 13.77 9.88
N MET A 6 -7.69 12.70 10.47
CA MET A 6 -6.76 12.78 11.60
C MET A 6 -5.33 12.64 11.10
N MET A 7 -4.54 13.69 11.27
CA MET A 7 -3.17 13.78 10.76
C MET A 7 -2.17 13.29 11.81
N VAL A 8 -1.27 12.41 11.43
CA VAL A 8 -0.12 11.97 12.23
C VAL A 8 1.07 11.73 11.30
N HIS A 9 2.30 11.90 11.78
CA HIS A 9 3.47 11.75 10.91
C HIS A 9 3.52 10.35 10.27
N GLU A 10 3.34 9.31 11.06
CA GLU A 10 3.47 7.92 10.63
C GLU A 10 2.58 6.96 11.42
N LEU A 11 2.36 5.76 10.86
CA LEU A 11 1.79 4.62 11.56
C LEU A 11 2.76 3.43 11.54
N ASP A 12 2.74 2.63 12.60
CA ASP A 12 3.49 1.38 12.72
C ASP A 12 2.80 0.45 13.75
N VAL A 13 3.13 -0.85 13.70
CA VAL A 13 2.58 -1.89 14.58
C VAL A 13 2.97 -1.67 16.04
N ASN A 14 4.14 -1.08 16.27
CA ASN A 14 4.74 -0.89 17.60
C ASN A 14 4.61 0.55 18.14
N LYS A 15 3.76 1.41 17.57
CA LYS A 15 3.55 2.79 18.03
C LYS A 15 2.54 2.86 19.18
N GLY A 16 2.82 3.74 20.15
CA GLY A 16 2.21 3.76 21.49
C GLY A 16 0.84 4.46 21.63
N GLY A 17 0.69 5.24 22.71
CA GLY A 17 -0.62 5.73 23.20
C GLY A 17 -1.35 6.71 22.28
N MET A 18 -0.63 7.55 21.53
CA MET A 18 -1.25 8.52 20.62
C MET A 18 -1.97 7.82 19.46
N THR A 19 -1.29 6.90 18.77
CA THR A 19 -1.87 6.13 17.66
C THR A 19 -3.01 5.24 18.14
N SER A 20 -2.87 4.62 19.32
CA SER A 20 -3.95 3.84 19.95
C SER A 20 -5.19 4.69 20.21
N SER A 21 -5.01 5.93 20.70
CA SER A 21 -6.11 6.88 20.93
C SER A 21 -6.75 7.34 19.63
N MET A 22 -5.96 7.55 18.57
CA MET A 22 -6.49 7.88 17.24
C MET A 22 -7.30 6.74 16.64
N PHE A 23 -6.88 5.49 16.79
CA PHE A 23 -7.65 4.34 16.32
C PHE A 23 -8.97 4.20 17.06
N ASN A 24 -8.97 4.33 18.39
CA ASN A 24 -10.21 4.30 19.16
C ASN A 24 -11.13 5.46 18.77
N ARG A 25 -10.58 6.67 18.63
CA ARG A 25 -11.34 7.84 18.19
C ARG A 25 -11.93 7.66 16.79
N SER A 26 -11.19 7.03 15.87
CA SER A 26 -11.70 6.68 14.54
C SER A 26 -12.94 5.80 14.65
N LYS A 27 -12.85 4.73 15.45
CA LYS A 27 -13.95 3.79 15.69
C LYS A 27 -15.20 4.50 16.21
N GLU A 28 -15.06 5.31 17.27
CA GLU A 28 -16.20 6.04 17.85
C GLU A 28 -16.88 6.98 16.84
N PHE A 29 -16.10 7.66 16.00
CA PHE A 29 -16.69 8.49 14.94
C PHE A 29 -17.39 7.66 13.87
N PHE A 30 -16.82 6.53 13.47
CA PHE A 30 -17.49 5.61 12.55
C PHE A 30 -18.78 5.02 13.13
N ASP A 31 -18.82 4.76 14.44
CA ASP A 31 -20.02 4.29 15.16
C ASP A 31 -21.10 5.39 15.25
N ALA A 32 -20.69 6.66 15.18
CA ALA A 32 -21.57 7.83 15.09
C ALA A 32 -21.90 8.26 13.64
N ASP A 33 -21.71 7.38 12.65
CA ASP A 33 -21.92 7.65 11.22
C ASP A 33 -21.11 8.84 10.65
N ILE A 34 -19.95 9.14 11.26
CA ILE A 34 -19.01 10.17 10.80
C ILE A 34 -17.70 9.48 10.39
N PRO A 35 -17.42 9.33 9.07
CA PRO A 35 -16.17 8.73 8.64
C PRO A 35 -14.96 9.50 9.15
N ALA A 36 -14.05 8.80 9.85
CA ALA A 36 -12.86 9.39 10.45
C ALA A 36 -11.60 8.62 10.04
N ASP A 37 -10.96 9.07 8.98
CA ASP A 37 -9.79 8.42 8.40
C ASP A 37 -8.49 9.05 8.91
N ILE A 38 -7.36 8.33 8.75
CA ILE A 38 -6.04 8.79 9.19
C ILE A 38 -5.22 9.22 7.97
N VAL A 39 -4.45 10.30 8.11
CA VAL A 39 -3.53 10.81 7.07
C VAL A 39 -2.10 10.78 7.60
N THR A 40 -1.19 10.17 6.84
CA THR A 40 0.24 10.02 7.14
C THR A 40 1.13 10.68 6.09
N PHE A 41 2.36 11.03 6.50
CA PHE A 41 3.27 11.87 5.71
C PHE A 41 4.68 11.30 5.58
N ASP A 42 4.93 10.11 6.10
CA ASP A 42 6.19 9.39 6.00
C ASP A 42 6.17 8.35 4.87
N TYR A 43 7.33 7.87 4.47
CA TYR A 43 7.47 6.83 3.46
C TYR A 43 7.75 5.47 4.11
N LYS A 44 6.93 4.46 3.80
CA LYS A 44 7.21 3.04 4.07
C LYS A 44 6.84 2.18 2.87
N GLY A 45 7.77 1.35 2.41
CA GLY A 45 7.54 0.45 1.27
C GLY A 45 6.54 -0.68 1.55
N ASN A 46 6.34 -1.02 2.83
CA ASN A 46 5.48 -2.11 3.30
C ASN A 46 4.22 -1.60 4.04
N TYR A 47 3.73 -0.40 3.72
CA TYR A 47 2.56 0.19 4.39
C TYR A 47 1.32 -0.75 4.35
N ASP A 48 1.11 -1.45 3.24
CA ASP A 48 0.02 -2.42 3.10
C ASP A 48 0.08 -3.55 4.14
N GLU A 49 1.28 -4.03 4.46
CA GLU A 49 1.49 -5.10 5.46
C GLU A 49 1.23 -4.57 6.87
N ILE A 50 1.71 -3.36 7.17
CA ILE A 50 1.50 -2.69 8.46
C ILE A 50 0.01 -2.49 8.73
N ILE A 51 -0.75 -1.98 7.75
CA ILE A 51 -2.19 -1.77 7.90
C ILE A 51 -2.93 -3.10 8.06
N LYS A 52 -2.57 -4.14 7.31
CA LYS A 52 -3.13 -5.49 7.48
C LYS A 52 -2.85 -6.04 8.87
N ALA A 53 -1.62 -5.88 9.38
CA ALA A 53 -1.24 -6.33 10.71
C ALA A 53 -2.01 -5.58 11.81
N LEU A 54 -2.12 -4.25 11.72
CA LEU A 54 -2.87 -3.43 12.67
C LEU A 54 -4.35 -3.80 12.72
N LYS A 55 -4.98 -4.07 11.57
CA LYS A 55 -6.37 -4.54 11.49
C LYS A 55 -6.53 -5.97 12.01
N LYS A 56 -5.57 -6.86 11.71
CA LYS A 56 -5.59 -8.25 12.20
C LYS A 56 -5.44 -8.33 13.72
N GLN A 57 -4.64 -7.45 14.32
CA GLN A 57 -4.45 -7.35 15.77
C GLN A 57 -5.63 -6.66 16.50
N GLY A 58 -6.62 -6.13 15.76
CA GLY A 58 -7.73 -5.38 16.35
C GLY A 58 -7.36 -3.99 16.87
N LYS A 59 -6.13 -3.50 16.59
CA LYS A 59 -5.70 -2.15 16.99
C LYS A 59 -6.36 -1.08 16.13
N MET A 60 -6.53 -1.34 14.84
CA MET A 60 -7.15 -0.43 13.87
C MET A 60 -8.50 -1.00 13.42
N ASP A 61 -9.55 -0.18 13.48
CA ASP A 61 -10.88 -0.57 12.99
C ASP A 61 -10.84 -0.90 11.49
N ARG A 62 -11.63 -1.89 11.07
CA ARG A 62 -11.66 -2.36 9.68
C ARG A 62 -12.12 -1.27 8.71
N ARG A 63 -12.99 -0.37 9.16
CA ARG A 63 -13.57 0.75 8.40
C ARG A 63 -12.57 1.89 8.20
N THR A 64 -11.67 2.12 9.16
CA THR A 64 -10.66 3.17 9.08
C THR A 64 -9.77 2.98 7.87
N LYS A 65 -9.61 4.04 7.07
CA LYS A 65 -8.64 4.12 5.98
C LYS A 65 -7.43 4.93 6.41
N MET A 66 -6.29 4.60 5.81
CA MET A 66 -5.08 5.41 5.88
C MET A 66 -4.83 6.02 4.50
N TYR A 67 -4.69 7.34 4.45
CA TYR A 67 -4.21 8.07 3.29
C TYR A 67 -2.76 8.47 3.54
N ASN A 68 -1.87 8.14 2.61
CA ASN A 68 -0.47 8.53 2.69
C ASN A 68 -0.08 9.32 1.43
N VAL A 69 0.70 10.39 1.62
CA VAL A 69 1.10 11.27 0.51
C VAL A 69 1.91 10.54 -0.56
N PHE A 70 2.83 9.65 -0.16
CA PHE A 70 3.66 8.91 -1.12
C PHE A 70 2.86 7.82 -1.82
N GLU A 71 2.01 7.09 -1.10
CA GLU A 71 1.13 6.09 -1.72
C GLU A 71 0.15 6.72 -2.72
N TYR A 72 -0.36 7.93 -2.45
CA TYR A 72 -1.21 8.66 -3.39
C TYR A 72 -0.50 8.93 -4.72
N PHE A 73 0.70 9.51 -4.69
CA PHE A 73 1.44 9.80 -5.93
C PHE A 73 2.00 8.54 -6.60
N LYS A 74 2.34 7.49 -5.83
CA LYS A 74 2.71 6.17 -6.35
C LYS A 74 1.56 5.54 -7.14
N GLN A 75 0.33 5.60 -6.63
CA GLN A 75 -0.86 5.12 -7.35
C GLN A 75 -1.09 5.90 -8.66
N ILE A 76 -0.92 7.23 -8.64
CA ILE A 76 -1.00 8.04 -9.86
C ILE A 76 0.06 7.63 -10.88
N SER A 77 1.30 7.40 -10.43
CA SER A 77 2.40 6.97 -11.29
C SER A 77 2.10 5.59 -11.91
N ASN A 78 1.70 4.60 -11.09
CA ASN A 78 1.36 3.26 -11.55
C ASN A 78 0.24 3.28 -12.61
N ASN A 79 -0.78 4.12 -12.42
CA ASN A 79 -1.88 4.27 -13.37
C ASN A 79 -1.44 4.94 -14.68
N LYS A 80 -0.48 5.88 -14.63
CA LYS A 80 0.07 6.54 -15.84
C LYS A 80 0.95 5.58 -16.66
N HIS A 81 1.70 4.70 -16.02
CA HIS A 81 2.58 3.74 -16.70
C HIS A 81 1.82 2.59 -17.39
N PHE A 82 0.50 2.47 -17.19
CA PHE A 82 -0.31 1.46 -17.88
C PHE A 82 -0.55 1.77 -19.37
N LYS A 83 -0.28 2.99 -19.83
CA LYS A 83 -0.08 3.24 -21.27
C LYS A 83 1.32 2.79 -21.65
N SER A 84 1.54 1.47 -21.73
CA SER A 84 2.79 0.93 -22.26
C SER A 84 3.04 1.60 -23.61
N ASN A 85 4.18 2.25 -23.78
CA ASN A 85 4.63 2.66 -25.09
C ASN A 85 5.03 1.36 -25.82
N LYS A 86 4.04 0.68 -26.43
CA LYS A 86 4.21 -0.62 -27.08
C LYS A 86 5.39 -0.61 -28.05
N LEU A 87 5.66 0.54 -28.66
CA LEU A 87 6.74 0.75 -29.61
C LEU A 87 8.11 0.72 -28.92
N LEU A 88 8.26 1.43 -27.79
CA LEU A 88 9.50 1.40 -26.99
C LEU A 88 9.77 -0.01 -26.43
N TYR A 89 8.76 -0.64 -25.83
CA TYR A 89 8.92 -1.99 -25.29
C TYR A 89 9.22 -3.03 -26.39
N LYS A 90 8.61 -2.88 -27.57
CA LYS A 90 8.94 -3.70 -28.74
C LYS A 90 10.40 -3.52 -29.15
N HIS A 91 10.88 -2.28 -29.30
CA HIS A 91 12.27 -2.03 -29.65
C HIS A 91 13.27 -2.53 -28.61
N ILE A 92 12.98 -2.36 -27.32
CA ILE A 92 13.82 -2.89 -26.25
C ILE A 92 13.83 -4.42 -26.32
N SER A 93 12.67 -5.07 -26.50
CA SER A 93 12.59 -6.53 -26.62
C SER A 93 13.33 -7.08 -27.85
N GLU A 94 13.26 -6.38 -28.99
CA GLU A 94 13.97 -6.73 -30.22
C GLU A 94 15.48 -6.62 -30.06
N ARG A 95 15.96 -5.58 -29.34
CA ARG A 95 17.38 -5.40 -29.04
C ARG A 95 17.90 -6.43 -28.03
N LEU A 96 17.08 -6.84 -27.07
CA LEU A 96 17.47 -7.78 -26.02
C LEU A 96 17.35 -9.26 -26.43
N LYS A 97 16.62 -9.56 -27.52
CA LYS A 97 16.24 -10.92 -27.94
C LYS A 97 17.41 -11.88 -28.17
N ASN A 98 18.59 -11.34 -28.48
CA ASN A 98 19.80 -12.10 -28.78
C ASN A 98 20.98 -11.73 -27.87
N THR A 99 20.75 -10.93 -26.82
CA THR A 99 21.83 -10.49 -25.91
C THR A 99 21.77 -11.18 -24.55
N ILE A 100 20.71 -11.96 -24.29
CA ILE A 100 20.53 -12.68 -23.03
C ILE A 100 20.31 -14.15 -23.39
N GLU A 101 21.29 -14.98 -23.11
CA GLU A 101 21.13 -16.45 -23.13
C GLU A 101 20.42 -16.82 -21.83
N ILE A 102 19.15 -17.23 -21.94
CA ILE A 102 18.41 -17.75 -20.79
C ILE A 102 18.66 -19.26 -20.76
N GLU A 103 19.61 -19.71 -19.95
CA GLU A 103 19.68 -21.12 -19.58
C GLU A 103 18.50 -21.45 -18.67
N GLU A 104 17.40 -21.95 -19.25
CA GLU A 104 16.37 -22.63 -18.48
C GLU A 104 16.97 -23.94 -17.95
N SER A 105 17.46 -23.91 -16.71
CA SER A 105 17.75 -25.13 -15.98
C SER A 105 16.45 -25.94 -15.89
N LYS A 106 16.34 -27.02 -16.69
CA LYS A 106 15.24 -27.99 -16.61
C LYS A 106 15.31 -28.73 -15.28
N GLY A 107 14.85 -28.09 -14.21
CA GLY A 107 14.57 -28.73 -12.94
C GLY A 107 13.35 -29.62 -13.10
N ILE A 108 13.55 -30.93 -13.19
CA ILE A 108 12.45 -31.90 -13.07
C ILE A 108 11.98 -31.86 -11.62
N PHE A 109 10.84 -31.22 -11.36
CA PHE A 109 10.18 -31.33 -10.06
C PHE A 109 9.36 -32.63 -10.04
N LYS A 110 9.85 -33.66 -9.33
CA LYS A 110 9.01 -34.76 -8.83
C LYS A 110 8.32 -34.26 -7.57
N ILE A 111 7.02 -34.00 -7.68
CA ILE A 111 6.14 -33.87 -6.51
C ILE A 111 5.78 -35.30 -6.09
N PHE A 112 6.19 -35.68 -4.88
CA PHE A 112 5.68 -36.85 -4.18
C PHE A 112 4.43 -36.46 -3.39
#